data_AF-A0A356HZ43-F1
#
_entry.id   AF-A0A356HZ43-F1
#
_cell.length_a   1.000
_cell.length_b   1.000
_cell.length_c   1.000
_cell.angle_alpha   90.00
_cell.angle_beta   90.00
_cell.angle_gamma   90.00
#
_symmetry.space_group_name_H-M   'P 1'
#
loop_
_entity.id
_entity.type
_entity.pdbx_description
1 polymer ?
#
loop_
_entity_poly.entity_id
_entity_poly.type
_entity_poly.pdbx_seq_one_letter_code
_entity_poly.pdbx_strand_id
1 'polypeptide(L)' 'MLTDEFERELIIKALEKARGVKNKAAQLLGINRTTLIEKMKKRGCLHSIKPI' A
#
# COMPACT_ATOMS: atom_id res chain seq x y z
N MET A 1 -7.48 12.30 -16.12
CA MET A 1 -7.53 10.92 -15.58
C MET A 1 -7.09 10.99 -14.13
N LEU A 2 -7.99 10.70 -13.17
CA LEU A 2 -7.80 10.96 -11.73
C LEU A 2 -7.49 9.69 -10.90
N THR A 3 -7.29 8.56 -11.55
CA THR A 3 -7.37 7.24 -10.89
C THR A 3 -6.08 6.82 -10.19
N ASP A 4 -4.90 7.16 -10.73
CA ASP A 4 -3.63 6.64 -10.23
C ASP A 4 -3.18 7.27 -8.91
N GLU A 5 -3.43 8.55 -8.72
CA GLU A 5 -3.03 9.30 -7.53
C GLU A 5 -3.89 8.92 -6.32
N PHE A 6 -5.20 8.73 -6.55
CA PHE A 6 -6.13 8.31 -5.50
C PHE A 6 -5.82 6.91 -4.97
N GLU A 7 -5.48 5.97 -5.85
CA GLU A 7 -5.02 4.63 -5.43
C GLU A 7 -3.70 4.69 -4.67
N ARG A 8 -2.78 5.58 -5.07
CA ARG A 8 -1.49 5.76 -4.40
C ARG A 8 -1.70 6.27 -2.97
N GLU A 9 -2.53 7.30 -2.79
CA GLU A 9 -2.92 7.84 -1.49
C GLU A 9 -3.59 6.79 -0.58
N LEU A 10 -4.48 5.96 -1.15
CA LEU A 10 -5.12 4.86 -0.44
C LEU A 10 -4.11 3.83 0.08
N ILE A 11 -3.13 3.46 -0.76
CA ILE A 11 -2.07 2.53 -0.39
C ILE A 11 -1.17 3.15 0.69
N ILE A 12 -0.81 4.43 0.56
CA ILE A 12 0.01 5.15 1.55
C ILE A 12 -0.73 5.20 2.89
N LYS A 13 -1.99 5.62 2.92
CA LYS A 13 -2.80 5.65 4.17
C LYS A 13 -2.93 4.28 4.81
N ALA A 14 -3.12 3.23 4.00
CA ALA A 14 -3.18 1.86 4.50
C ALA A 14 -1.82 1.40 5.07
N LEU A 15 -0.71 1.75 4.42
CA LEU A 15 0.64 1.46 4.88
C LEU A 15 1.02 2.24 6.15
N GLU A 16 0.63 3.51 6.26
CA GLU A 16 0.81 4.33 7.45
C GLU A 16 0.02 3.77 8.64
N LYS A 17 -1.27 3.46 8.44
CA LYS A 17 -2.09 2.76 9.46
C LYS A 17 -1.52 1.39 9.82
N ALA A 18 -0.93 0.70 8.86
CA ALA A 18 -0.25 -0.56 9.05
C ALA A 18 1.16 -0.44 9.65
N ARG A 19 1.69 0.77 9.86
CA ARG A 19 3.10 1.03 10.24
C ARG A 19 4.11 0.27 9.36
N GLY A 20 3.86 0.21 8.07
CA GLY A 20 4.71 -0.48 7.10
C GLY A 20 4.59 -1.99 7.03
N VAL A 21 3.65 -2.57 7.78
CA VAL A 21 3.35 -3.99 7.70
C VAL A 21 2.49 -4.25 6.45
N LYS A 22 3.13 -4.75 5.38
CA LYS A 22 2.48 -5.11 4.10
C LYS A 22 1.26 -6.02 4.29
N ASN A 23 1.36 -6.97 5.22
CA ASN A 23 0.26 -7.89 5.51
C ASN A 23 -0.96 -7.18 6.12
N LYS A 24 -0.71 -6.19 6.98
CA LYS A 24 -1.73 -5.42 7.68
C LYS A 24 -2.33 -4.35 6.77
N ALA A 25 -1.54 -3.76 5.88
CA ALA A 25 -2.05 -2.90 4.81
C ALA A 25 -2.95 -3.66 3.83
N ALA A 26 -2.63 -4.92 3.51
CA ALA A 26 -3.47 -5.77 2.65
C ALA A 26 -4.83 -6.04 3.31
N GLN A 27 -4.81 -6.38 4.60
CA GLN A 27 -6.03 -6.55 5.40
C GLN A 27 -6.83 -5.24 5.52
N LEU A 28 -6.17 -4.10 5.72
CA LEU A 28 -6.83 -2.78 5.79
C LEU A 28 -7.48 -2.37 4.47
N LEU A 29 -6.89 -2.76 3.34
CA LEU A 29 -7.45 -2.55 2.01
C LEU A 29 -8.47 -3.64 1.61
N GLY A 30 -8.64 -4.68 2.43
CA GLY A 30 -9.55 -5.80 2.15
C GLY A 30 -9.16 -6.61 0.91
N ILE A 31 -7.88 -6.59 0.53
CA ILE A 31 -7.38 -7.31 -0.64
C ILE A 31 -6.41 -8.41 -0.24
N ASN A 32 -6.26 -9.41 -1.12
CA ASN A 32 -5.28 -10.46 -0.90
C ASN A 32 -3.86 -9.88 -0.81
N ARG A 33 -3.06 -10.43 0.11
CA ARG A 33 -1.63 -10.07 0.27
C ARG A 33 -0.89 -10.09 -1.05
N THR A 34 -1.15 -11.09 -1.91
CA THR A 34 -0.56 -11.22 -3.25
C THR A 34 -0.98 -10.08 -4.18
N THR A 35 -2.26 -9.69 -4.18
CA THR A 35 -2.78 -8.54 -4.94
C THR A 35 -2.16 -7.23 -4.48
N LEU A 36 -2.00 -7.03 -3.16
CA LEU A 36 -1.30 -5.87 -2.63
C LEU A 36 0.17 -5.87 -3.08
N ILE A 37 0.87 -7.00 -3.01
CA ILE A 37 2.27 -7.12 -3.45
C ILE A 37 2.43 -6.76 -4.92
N GLU A 38 1.54 -7.24 -5.79
CA GLU A 38 1.52 -6.90 -7.21
C GLU A 38 1.29 -5.40 -7.43
N LYS A 39 0.29 -4.81 -6.77
CA LYS A 39 0.03 -3.36 -6.84
C LYS A 39 1.20 -2.54 -6.31
N MET A 40 1.82 -2.94 -5.21
CA MET A 40 2.99 -2.27 -4.62
C MET A 40 4.22 -2.36 -5.53
N LYS A 41 4.44 -3.52 -6.18
CA LYS A 41 5.52 -3.70 -7.17
C LYS A 41 5.27 -2.83 -8.41
N LYS A 42 4.06 -2.83 -8.95
CA LYS A 42 3.68 -2.00 -10.12
C LYS A 42 3.84 -0.51 -9.86
N ARG A 43 3.52 -0.04 -8.65
CA ARG A 43 3.49 1.39 -8.30
C ARG A 43 4.76 1.91 -7.62
N GLY A 44 5.75 1.04 -7.36
CA GLY A 44 7.05 1.44 -6.79
C GLY A 44 7.00 2.03 -5.36
N CYS A 45 5.93 1.79 -4.60
CA CYS A 45 5.71 2.42 -3.28
C CYS A 45 6.49 1.76 -2.12
N LEU A 46 7.46 0.89 -2.41
CA LEU A 46 8.18 0.09 -1.41
C LEU A 46 9.11 0.93 -0.50
N HIS A 47 9.29 2.23 -0.74
CA HIS A 47 10.44 2.98 -0.21
C HIS A 47 10.14 4.05 0.86
N SER A 48 8.90 4.43 1.17
CA SER A 48 8.66 5.58 2.08
C SER A 48 8.31 5.27 3.53
N ILE A 49 8.38 4.01 3.96
CA ILE A 49 8.02 3.66 5.34
C ILE A 49 9.29 3.64 6.17
N LYS A 50 9.53 4.76 6.85
CA LYS A 50 10.63 4.96 7.80
C LYS A 50 10.64 3.78 8.80
N PRO A 51 11.72 3.00 8.91
CA PRO A 51 11.83 2.05 10.00
C PRO A 51 11.82 2.85 11.31
N ILE A 52 10.93 2.47 12.23
CA ILE A 52 11.07 2.81 13.65
C ILE A 52 12.05 1.82 14.27
#